data_AF-A0A1C6PY95-F1
#
_entry.id   AF-A0A1C6PY95-F1
#
_cell.length_a   1.000
_cell.length_b   1.000
_cell.length_c   1.000
_cell.angle_alpha   90.00
_cell.angle_beta   90.00
_cell.angle_gamma   90.00
#
_symmetry.space_group_name_H-M   'P 1'
#
loop_
_entity.id
_entity.type
_entity.pdbx_description
1 polymer ?
#
loop_
_entity_poly.entity_id
_entity_poly.type
_entity_poly.pdbx_seq_one_letter_code
_entity_poly.pdbx_strand_id
1 'polypeptide(L)'
;MTAQIELVGATDDTAVDVADETVDKLLDDGIAPGDILLLTTGEQHPWAQHELSFGEDAYWRQLTDGNDVFCVSADALPRVTRRTVAVLAVNGGTDASAAEALPAALAKARQRLIVCGDPQRLRDLL
;
A
#
# COMPACT_ATOMS: atom_id res chain seq x y z
N MET A 1 -11.80 9.89 -14.06
CA MET A 1 -12.25 9.67 -12.67
C MET A 1 -11.04 9.82 -11.78
N THR A 2 -11.14 10.58 -10.70
CA THR A 2 -10.14 10.66 -9.62
C THR A 2 -10.44 9.56 -8.61
N ALA A 3 -9.41 8.85 -8.13
CA ALA A 3 -9.60 7.86 -7.08
C ALA A 3 -10.08 8.53 -5.78
N GLN A 4 -10.91 7.82 -5.00
CA GLN A 4 -11.38 8.28 -3.69
C GLN A 4 -10.38 7.89 -2.60
N ILE A 5 -10.25 8.72 -1.56
CA ILE A 5 -9.43 8.43 -0.38
C ILE A 5 -10.34 7.98 0.76
N GLU A 6 -9.96 6.90 1.42
CA GLU A 6 -10.55 6.39 2.65
C GLU A 6 -9.48 6.32 3.74
N LEU A 7 -9.82 6.69 4.98
CA LEU A 7 -8.92 6.65 6.13
C LEU A 7 -9.34 5.55 7.10
N VAL A 8 -8.39 4.69 7.47
CA VAL A 8 -8.55 3.66 8.49
C VAL A 8 -7.56 3.96 9.62
N GLY A 9 -8.06 4.09 10.84
CA GLY A 9 -7.24 4.48 11.98
C GLY A 9 -6.26 3.38 12.40
N ALA A 10 -4.98 3.73 12.44
CA ALA A 10 -3.90 2.90 12.96
C ALA A 10 -2.81 3.77 13.61
N THR A 11 -1.88 3.16 14.34
CA THR A 11 -0.62 3.82 14.74
C THR A 11 0.49 3.39 13.77
N ASP A 12 1.67 4.01 13.86
CA ASP A 12 2.83 3.58 13.05
C ASP A 12 3.14 2.08 13.26
N ASP A 13 3.00 1.58 14.50
CA ASP A 13 3.24 0.17 14.85
C ASP A 13 2.15 -0.79 14.35
N THR A 14 0.91 -0.33 14.18
CA THR A 14 -0.22 -1.19 13.77
C THR A 14 -0.67 -0.99 12.32
N ALA A 15 -0.10 -0.01 11.61
CA ALA A 15 -0.53 0.35 10.26
C ALA A 15 -0.40 -0.80 9.26
N VAL A 16 0.62 -1.65 9.42
CA VAL A 16 0.80 -2.86 8.57
C VAL A 16 -0.29 -3.88 8.86
N ASP A 17 -0.51 -4.24 10.12
CA ASP A 17 -1.55 -5.21 10.51
C ASP A 17 -2.96 -4.74 10.06
N VAL A 18 -3.26 -3.45 10.23
CA VAL A 18 -4.53 -2.86 9.79
C VAL A 18 -4.64 -2.86 8.25
N ALA A 19 -3.53 -2.69 7.54
CA ALA A 19 -3.51 -2.82 6.09
C ALA A 19 -3.77 -4.26 5.64
N ASP A 20 -3.19 -5.26 6.30
CA ASP A 20 -3.45 -6.67 6.04
C ASP A 20 -4.93 -7.02 6.28
N GLU A 21 -5.50 -6.60 7.42
CA GLU A 21 -6.93 -6.79 7.68
C GLU A 21 -7.84 -6.08 6.65
N THR A 22 -7.37 -4.96 6.10
CA THR A 22 -8.08 -4.23 5.04
C THR A 22 -8.00 -4.99 3.72
N VAL A 23 -6.84 -5.57 3.40
CA VAL A 23 -6.66 -6.44 2.23
C VAL A 23 -7.56 -7.67 2.33
N ASP A 24 -7.60 -8.33 3.48
CA ASP A 24 -8.47 -9.49 3.72
C ASP A 24 -9.93 -9.17 3.41
N LYS A 25 -10.45 -8.03 3.90
CA LYS A 25 -11.82 -7.57 3.60
C LYS A 25 -12.04 -7.31 2.11
N LEU A 26 -11.07 -6.72 1.41
CA LEU A 26 -11.17 -6.49 -0.04
C LEU A 26 -11.23 -7.80 -0.82
N LEU A 27 -10.47 -8.81 -0.39
CA LEU A 27 -10.50 -10.15 -0.98
C LEU A 27 -11.85 -10.84 -0.74
N ASP A 28 -12.38 -10.74 0.49
CA ASP A 28 -13.71 -11.25 0.84
C ASP A 28 -14.83 -10.57 0.05
N ASP A 29 -14.68 -9.27 -0.24
CA ASP A 29 -15.57 -8.49 -1.11
C ASP A 29 -15.41 -8.83 -2.61
N GLY A 30 -14.48 -9.72 -2.97
CA GLY A 30 -14.29 -10.24 -4.32
C GLY A 30 -13.35 -9.41 -5.20
N ILE A 31 -12.56 -8.49 -4.63
CA ILE A 31 -11.48 -7.84 -5.38
C ILE A 31 -10.39 -8.89 -5.65
N ALA A 32 -9.98 -9.01 -6.92
CA ALA A 32 -8.91 -9.94 -7.27
C ALA A 32 -7.59 -9.55 -6.58
N PRO A 33 -6.77 -10.50 -6.09
CA PRO A 33 -5.50 -10.19 -5.42
C PRO A 33 -4.57 -9.31 -6.26
N GLY A 34 -4.42 -9.65 -7.55
CA GLY A 34 -3.65 -8.87 -8.53
C GLY A 34 -4.19 -7.46 -8.83
N ASP A 35 -5.34 -7.10 -8.29
CA ASP A 35 -5.96 -5.78 -8.39
C ASP A 35 -5.75 -4.92 -7.14
N ILE A 36 -5.02 -5.44 -6.14
CA ILE A 36 -4.68 -4.77 -4.89
C ILE A 36 -3.16 -4.50 -4.85
N LEU A 37 -2.79 -3.31 -4.42
CA LEU A 37 -1.41 -2.90 -4.13
C LEU A 37 -1.31 -2.51 -2.66
N LEU A 38 -0.43 -3.15 -1.89
CA LEU A 38 -0.15 -2.75 -0.50
C LEU A 38 1.17 -1.97 -0.46
N LEU A 39 1.13 -0.79 0.15
CA LEU A 39 2.24 0.15 0.23
C LEU A 39 2.64 0.41 1.67
N THR A 40 3.93 0.54 1.94
CA THR A 40 4.45 0.99 3.24
C THR A 40 5.31 2.24 3.11
N THR A 41 5.20 3.18 4.06
CA THR A 41 6.05 4.40 4.09
C THR A 41 7.31 4.23 4.95
N GLY A 42 7.27 3.33 5.93
CA GLY A 42 8.36 3.00 6.82
C GLY A 42 9.01 1.66 6.45
N GLU A 43 9.08 0.74 7.42
CA GLU A 43 9.61 -0.59 7.18
C GLU A 43 8.83 -1.31 6.06
N GLN A 44 9.54 -2.09 5.25
CA GLN A 44 8.92 -2.88 4.21
C GLN A 44 8.00 -3.96 4.82
N HIS A 45 6.89 -4.25 4.14
CA HIS A 45 5.98 -5.31 4.55
C HIS A 45 6.70 -6.66 4.79
N PRO A 46 6.43 -7.41 5.88
CA PRO A 46 7.10 -8.68 6.18
C PRO A 46 7.04 -9.69 5.03
N TRP A 47 5.90 -9.79 4.34
CA TRP A 47 5.78 -10.62 3.13
C TRP A 47 6.77 -10.20 2.04
N ALA A 48 6.90 -8.90 1.76
CA ALA A 48 7.82 -8.44 0.71
C ALA A 48 9.29 -8.63 1.12
N GLN A 49 9.63 -8.49 2.41
CA GLN A 49 10.95 -8.85 2.92
C GLN A 49 11.26 -10.34 2.70
N HIS A 50 10.27 -11.21 2.98
CA HIS A 50 10.40 -12.65 2.75
C HIS A 50 10.60 -12.97 1.28
N GLU A 51 9.79 -12.42 0.38
CA GLU A 51 9.89 -12.67 -1.06
C GLU A 51 11.22 -12.15 -1.65
N LEU A 52 11.68 -10.97 -1.21
CA LEU A 52 12.98 -10.44 -1.63
C LEU A 52 14.15 -11.34 -1.20
N SER A 53 14.01 -12.10 -0.11
CA SER A 53 15.04 -13.05 0.32
C SER A 53 15.28 -14.19 -0.68
N PHE A 54 14.32 -14.46 -1.58
CA PHE A 54 14.48 -15.40 -2.69
C PHE A 54 15.00 -14.75 -3.99
N GLY A 55 15.19 -13.43 -4.00
CA GLY A 55 15.81 -12.68 -5.09
C GLY A 55 14.89 -11.65 -5.75
N GLU A 56 15.47 -10.50 -6.11
CA GLU A 56 14.73 -9.35 -6.66
C GLU A 56 13.99 -9.68 -7.97
N ASP A 57 14.62 -10.44 -8.88
CA ASP A 57 14.01 -10.79 -10.16
C ASP A 57 12.73 -11.64 -9.99
N ALA A 58 12.73 -12.54 -9.00
CA ALA A 58 11.55 -13.35 -8.69
C ALA A 58 10.46 -12.50 -8.05
N TYR A 59 10.82 -11.68 -7.06
CA TYR A 59 9.92 -10.73 -6.40
C TYR A 59 9.24 -9.78 -7.40
N TRP A 60 10.01 -9.10 -8.27
CA TRP A 60 9.46 -8.13 -9.22
C TRP A 60 8.63 -8.77 -10.33
N ARG A 61 8.84 -10.06 -10.64
CA ARG A 61 8.00 -10.79 -11.60
C ARG A 61 6.57 -10.97 -11.07
N GLN A 62 6.38 -11.08 -9.76
CA GLN A 62 5.05 -11.23 -9.15
C GLN A 62 4.14 -10.02 -9.42
N LEU A 63 4.72 -8.81 -9.50
CA LEU A 63 3.98 -7.60 -9.88
C LEU A 63 3.31 -7.73 -11.26
N THR A 64 4.01 -8.33 -12.22
CA THR A 64 3.50 -8.53 -13.59
C THR A 64 2.63 -9.77 -13.72
N ASP A 65 2.92 -10.83 -12.96
CA ASP A 65 2.14 -12.06 -12.98
C ASP A 65 0.74 -11.83 -12.40
N GLY A 66 0.62 -10.96 -11.39
CA GLY A 66 -0.68 -10.51 -10.87
C GLY A 66 -1.51 -11.62 -10.21
N ASN A 67 -0.86 -12.69 -9.77
CA ASN A 67 -1.53 -13.81 -9.10
C ASN A 67 -1.91 -13.48 -7.64
N ASP A 68 -1.14 -12.60 -7.01
CA ASP A 68 -1.26 -12.24 -5.59
C ASP A 68 -1.26 -10.72 -5.37
N VAL A 69 -1.61 -10.33 -4.14
CA VAL A 69 -1.44 -8.95 -3.65
C VAL A 69 0.04 -8.60 -3.69
N PHE A 70 0.37 -7.44 -4.24
CA PHE A 70 1.76 -7.02 -4.31
C PHE A 70 2.06 -5.99 -3.21
N CYS A 71 2.95 -6.34 -2.28
CA CYS A 71 3.40 -5.43 -1.22
C CYS A 71 4.74 -4.79 -1.60
N VAL A 72 4.86 -3.47 -1.44
CA VAL A 72 6.06 -2.71 -1.85
C VAL A 72 6.22 -1.40 -1.07
N SER A 73 7.46 -0.94 -0.87
CA SER A 73 7.71 0.38 -0.27
C SER A 73 7.28 1.51 -1.22
N ALA A 74 6.82 2.62 -0.65
CA ALA A 74 6.44 3.83 -1.38
C ALA A 74 7.57 4.37 -2.29
N ASP A 75 8.84 4.23 -1.89
CA ASP A 75 10.00 4.67 -2.68
C ASP A 75 10.13 3.95 -4.04
N ALA A 76 9.57 2.75 -4.15
CA ALA A 76 9.61 1.97 -5.39
C ALA A 76 8.37 2.18 -6.27
N LEU A 77 7.44 3.07 -5.91
CA LEU A 77 6.26 3.43 -6.70
C LEU A 77 6.55 3.81 -8.16
N PRO A 78 7.68 4.44 -8.53
CA PRO A 78 8.00 4.71 -9.94
C PRO A 78 8.04 3.45 -10.83
N ARG A 79 8.34 2.28 -10.26
CA ARG A 79 8.40 0.98 -10.97
C ARG A 79 7.05 0.27 -11.05
N VAL A 80 6.05 0.75 -10.30
CA VAL A 80 4.78 0.05 -10.08
C VAL A 80 3.67 0.58 -10.99
N THR A 81 2.91 -0.32 -11.60
CA THR A 81 1.74 0.00 -12.42
C THR A 81 0.48 0.18 -11.57
N ARG A 82 -0.53 0.90 -12.09
CA ARG A 82 -1.79 1.16 -11.37
C ARG A 82 -2.61 -0.11 -11.13
N ARG A 83 -3.17 -0.24 -9.93
CA ARG A 83 -4.09 -1.30 -9.50
C ARG A 83 -5.49 -0.73 -9.19
N THR A 84 -6.49 -1.59 -9.07
CA THR A 84 -7.88 -1.15 -8.80
C THR A 84 -7.96 -0.43 -7.45
N VAL A 85 -7.37 -1.02 -6.42
CA VAL A 85 -7.25 -0.47 -5.06
C VAL A 85 -5.78 -0.40 -4.66
N ALA A 86 -5.39 0.69 -4.01
CA ALA A 86 -4.12 0.77 -3.27
C ALA A 86 -4.42 0.92 -1.78
N VAL A 87 -3.71 0.18 -0.94
CA VAL A 87 -3.74 0.27 0.52
C VAL A 87 -2.38 0.81 0.97
N LEU A 88 -2.36 1.94 1.65
CA LEU A 88 -1.13 2.59 2.14
C LEU A 88 -1.07 2.49 3.66
N ALA A 89 -0.18 1.66 4.17
CA ALA A 89 0.22 1.65 5.57
C ALA A 89 1.24 2.78 5.82
N VAL A 90 0.83 3.79 6.60
CA VAL A 90 1.73 4.83 7.08
C VAL A 90 2.36 4.36 8.38
N ASN A 91 3.31 3.43 8.25
CA ASN A 91 3.97 2.70 9.34
C ASN A 91 5.30 3.33 9.76
N GLY A 92 5.36 4.66 9.78
CA GLY A 92 6.56 5.43 10.08
C GLY A 92 7.03 6.34 8.94
N GLY A 93 8.25 6.86 9.07
CA GLY A 93 8.79 7.92 8.23
C GLY A 93 8.38 9.32 8.71
N THR A 94 8.98 10.34 8.13
CA THR A 94 8.70 11.75 8.42
C THR A 94 7.37 12.21 7.81
N ASP A 95 6.84 13.34 8.27
CA ASP A 95 5.66 13.96 7.65
C ASP A 95 5.90 14.37 6.20
N ALA A 96 7.12 14.80 5.86
CA ALA A 96 7.48 15.09 4.47
C ALA A 96 7.40 13.84 3.58
N SER A 97 7.97 12.71 4.02
CA SER A 97 7.89 11.44 3.28
C SER A 97 6.45 10.92 3.18
N ALA A 98 5.64 11.07 4.23
CA ALA A 98 4.22 10.69 4.18
C ALA A 98 3.42 11.58 3.22
N ALA A 99 3.67 12.90 3.24
CA ALA A 99 3.07 13.87 2.32
C ALA A 99 3.43 13.61 0.85
N GLU A 100 4.64 13.10 0.57
CA GLU A 100 5.06 12.68 -0.78
C GLU A 100 4.41 11.34 -1.19
N ALA A 101 4.32 10.40 -0.25
CA ALA A 101 3.76 9.08 -0.50
C ALA A 101 2.25 9.11 -0.80
N LEU A 102 1.48 9.97 -0.13
CA LEU A 102 0.02 10.07 -0.30
C LEU A 102 -0.42 10.32 -1.76
N PRO A 103 0.01 11.40 -2.45
CA PRO A 103 -0.35 11.65 -3.85
C PRO A 103 0.26 10.61 -4.79
N ALA A 104 1.45 10.07 -4.48
CA ALA A 104 2.07 9.03 -5.29
C ALA A 104 1.28 7.70 -5.24
N ALA A 105 0.80 7.31 -4.06
CA ALA A 105 -0.07 6.16 -3.85
C ALA A 105 -1.43 6.37 -4.51
N LEU A 106 -2.02 7.56 -4.39
CA LEU A 106 -3.27 7.92 -5.06
C LEU A 106 -3.16 7.77 -6.57
N ALA A 107 -2.01 8.15 -7.16
CA ALA A 107 -1.76 7.99 -8.58
C ALA A 107 -1.63 6.52 -9.03
N LYS A 108 -1.48 5.56 -8.10
CA LYS A 108 -1.50 4.12 -8.38
C LYS A 108 -2.87 3.48 -8.21
N ALA A 109 -3.81 4.13 -7.53
CA ALA A 109 -5.19 3.68 -7.40
C ALA A 109 -6.02 4.08 -8.63
N ARG A 110 -6.72 3.11 -9.25
CA ARG A 110 -7.71 3.40 -10.30
C ARG A 110 -9.04 3.86 -9.72
N GLN A 111 -9.43 3.30 -8.58
CA GLN A 111 -10.73 3.58 -7.95
C GLN A 111 -10.59 4.13 -6.53
N ARG A 112 -9.80 3.47 -5.67
CA ARG A 112 -9.73 3.78 -4.23
C ARG A 112 -8.30 3.69 -3.71
N LEU A 113 -7.91 4.69 -2.92
CA LEU A 113 -6.77 4.66 -2.02
C LEU A 113 -7.31 4.53 -0.59
N ILE A 114 -6.94 3.48 0.11
CA ILE A 114 -7.23 3.31 1.54
C ILE A 114 -5.94 3.57 2.30
N VAL A 115 -5.97 4.45 3.29
CA VAL A 115 -4.78 4.84 4.06
C VAL A 115 -4.95 4.39 5.50
N CYS A 116 -4.06 3.50 5.95
CA CYS A 116 -4.00 2.96 7.29
C CYS A 116 -2.91 3.72 8.08
N GLY A 117 -3.30 4.55 9.05
CA GLY A 117 -2.36 5.35 9.82
C GLY A 117 -3.05 6.30 10.79
N ASP A 118 -2.26 7.16 11.45
CA ASP A 118 -2.78 8.08 12.47
C ASP A 118 -3.79 9.07 11.83
N PRO A 119 -5.08 9.05 12.21
CA PRO A 119 -6.09 9.87 11.55
C PRO A 119 -5.87 11.38 11.71
N GLN A 120 -5.23 11.83 12.79
CA GLN A 120 -4.93 13.24 12.97
C GLN A 120 -3.79 13.66 12.04
N ARG A 121 -2.69 12.91 12.08
CA ARG A 121 -1.55 13.10 11.18
C ARG A 121 -1.97 13.11 9.72
N LEU A 122 -2.77 12.13 9.29
CA LEU A 122 -3.21 12.01 7.89
C LEU A 122 -4.11 13.18 7.44
N ARG A 123 -4.94 13.72 8.34
CA ARG A 123 -5.78 14.89 8.02
C ARG A 123 -4.96 16.16 7.87
N ASP A 124 -3.84 16.28 8.57
CA ASP A 124 -2.94 17.43 8.46
C ASP A 124 -2.13 17.40 7.15
N LEU A 125 -2.00 16.22 6.52
CA LEU A 125 -1.21 16.01 5.29
C LEU A 125 -2.03 15.97 3.99
N LEU A 126 -3.36 15.84 4.08
CA LEU A 126 -4.30 15.76 2.94
C LEU A 126 -4.91 17.12 2.58
#